data_AF-X1KHZ3-F1
#
_entry.id   AF-X1KHZ3-F1
#
_cell.length_a   1.000
_cell.length_b   1.000
_cell.length_c   1.000
_cell.angle_alpha   90.00
_cell.angle_beta   90.00
_cell.angle_gamma   90.00
#
_symmetry.space_group_name_H-M   'P 1'
#
loop_
_entity.id
_entity.type
_entity.pdbx_description
1 polymer ?
#
loop_
_entity_poly.entity_id
_entity_poly.type
_entity_poly.pdbx_seq_one_letter_code
_entity_poly.pdbx_strand_id
1 'polypeptide(L)'
;MDKSGLGHPKLGQHTGEPLSVTYGRLLGDIRFWLIGLSYLLIGFSILIPFAFLSTYAVQELMLPYEVAVRLITVIGIGAVVGKMVLGPFSDTVGRIRVMMLCAALIAVGSLGMAYNQEFLILILFTAIFGLGYGAIWSLYAASASDYFSKESAGSIVGLWTLYLGVGSIISPIIAGWIADTTGT
;
A
#
# COMPACT_ATOMS: atom_id res chain seq x y z
N MET A 1 36.12 6.34 -41.14
CA MET A 1 34.83 5.65 -40.95
C MET A 1 34.89 5.00 -39.57
N ASP A 2 34.83 5.74 -38.47
CA ASP A 2 33.65 6.36 -37.84
C ASP A 2 32.42 5.43 -37.77
N LYS A 3 32.16 4.92 -36.55
CA LYS A 3 30.84 4.89 -35.92
C LYS A 3 30.99 5.15 -34.42
N SER A 4 31.17 6.42 -34.11
CA SER A 4 30.86 7.02 -32.81
C SER A 4 29.35 6.92 -32.50
N GLY A 5 29.00 6.85 -31.21
CA GLY A 5 27.89 7.68 -30.72
C GLY A 5 26.53 7.08 -30.34
N LEU A 6 26.42 5.91 -29.70
CA LEU A 6 25.19 5.53 -28.97
C LEU A 6 25.51 5.21 -27.51
N GLY A 7 25.98 6.23 -26.81
CA GLY A 7 25.93 6.28 -25.35
C GLY A 7 24.48 6.44 -24.93
N HIS A 8 23.90 5.40 -24.33
CA HIS A 8 22.71 5.56 -23.51
C HIS A 8 22.99 6.63 -22.45
N PRO A 9 22.14 7.66 -22.30
CA PRO A 9 22.32 8.62 -21.22
C PRO A 9 22.20 7.88 -19.90
N LYS A 10 23.32 7.79 -19.18
CA LYS A 10 23.33 7.35 -17.78
C LYS A 10 22.55 8.39 -16.98
N LEU A 11 21.31 8.08 -16.60
CA LEU A 11 20.56 8.87 -15.62
C LEU A 11 21.28 8.77 -14.26
N GLY A 12 22.20 9.70 -14.04
CA GLY A 12 22.98 9.78 -12.81
C GLY A 12 23.72 11.11 -12.63
N GLN A 13 23.43 12.13 -13.43
CA GLN A 13 24.11 13.43 -13.36
C GLN A 13 23.12 14.59 -13.40
N HIS A 14 22.36 14.81 -12.31
CA HIS A 14 21.66 16.08 -12.09
C HIS A 14 21.74 16.53 -10.63
N THR A 15 22.95 16.49 -10.06
CA THR A 15 23.28 17.23 -8.84
C THR A 15 23.31 18.73 -9.16
N GLY A 16 22.18 19.44 -8.98
CA GLY A 16 22.17 20.91 -9.00
C GLY A 16 21.00 21.63 -9.69
N GLU A 17 19.93 20.96 -10.14
CA GLU A 17 18.76 21.69 -10.65
C GLU A 17 17.94 22.32 -9.50
N PRO A 18 17.44 23.56 -9.64
CA PRO A 18 16.59 24.17 -8.61
C PRO A 18 15.34 23.32 -8.36
N LEU A 19 14.98 23.15 -7.08
CA LEU A 19 13.85 22.34 -6.61
C LEU A 19 12.55 22.58 -7.42
N SER A 20 12.30 23.82 -7.86
CA SER A 20 11.12 24.19 -8.66
C SER A 20 11.03 23.47 -10.02
N VAL A 21 12.16 23.22 -10.68
CA VAL A 21 12.20 22.50 -11.97
C VAL A 21 11.95 21.00 -11.77
N THR A 22 12.41 20.46 -10.65
CA THR A 22 12.15 19.07 -10.24
C THR A 22 10.66 18.85 -9.94
N TYR A 23 10.01 19.76 -9.21
CA TYR A 23 8.56 19.70 -8.95
C TYR A 23 7.71 19.89 -10.20
N GLY A 24 8.10 20.80 -11.10
CA GLY A 24 7.39 20.99 -12.37
C GLY A 24 7.37 19.75 -13.26
N ARG A 25 8.47 18.99 -13.28
CA ARG A 25 8.56 17.71 -14.01
C ARG A 25 7.81 16.57 -13.30
N LEU A 26 7.80 16.55 -11.97
CA LEU A 26 7.05 15.57 -11.18
C LEU A 26 5.55 15.59 -11.49
N LEU A 27 4.97 16.79 -11.58
CA LEU A 27 3.55 16.97 -11.88
C LEU A 27 3.16 16.52 -13.31
N GLY A 28 4.14 16.43 -14.21
CA GLY A 28 3.94 15.93 -15.58
C GLY A 28 4.14 14.43 -15.76
N ASP A 29 4.69 13.71 -14.77
CA ASP A 29 4.93 12.27 -14.87
C ASP A 29 3.69 11.47 -14.46
N ILE A 30 3.14 10.69 -15.40
CA ILE A 30 2.00 9.81 -15.14
C ILE A 30 2.28 8.78 -14.02
N ARG A 31 3.54 8.38 -13.82
CA ARG A 31 3.93 7.43 -12.76
C ARG A 31 3.73 8.04 -11.38
N PHE A 32 3.99 9.33 -11.22
CA PHE A 32 3.79 10.03 -9.96
C PHE A 32 2.30 10.00 -9.57
N TRP A 33 1.42 10.27 -10.52
CA TRP A 33 -0.02 10.23 -10.33
C TRP A 33 -0.56 8.81 -10.11
N LEU A 34 -0.08 7.81 -10.87
CA LEU A 34 -0.50 6.43 -10.70
C LEU A 34 -0.11 5.86 -9.33
N ILE A 35 1.12 6.14 -8.87
CA ILE A 35 1.59 5.70 -7.55
C ILE A 35 0.89 6.48 -6.43
N GLY A 36 0.62 7.77 -6.63
CA GLY A 36 -0.18 8.57 -5.69
C GLY A 36 -1.62 8.06 -5.57
N LEU A 37 -2.26 7.71 -6.69
CA LEU A 37 -3.58 7.11 -6.71
C LEU A 37 -3.59 5.73 -6.04
N SER A 38 -2.57 4.89 -6.28
CA SER A 38 -2.47 3.61 -5.60
C SER A 38 -2.28 3.80 -4.09
N TYR A 39 -1.55 4.82 -3.65
CA TYR A 39 -1.43 5.21 -2.25
C TYR A 39 -2.78 5.55 -1.62
N LEU A 40 -3.61 6.33 -2.32
CA LEU A 40 -4.96 6.68 -1.89
C LEU A 40 -5.83 5.44 -1.73
N LEU A 41 -5.87 4.57 -2.74
CA LEU A 41 -6.70 3.37 -2.75
C LEU A 41 -6.25 2.35 -1.69
N ILE A 42 -4.94 2.18 -1.51
CA ILE A 42 -4.37 1.34 -0.46
C ILE A 42 -4.73 1.90 0.92
N GLY A 43 -4.63 3.22 1.11
CA GLY A 43 -5.07 3.90 2.33
C GLY A 43 -6.53 3.64 2.67
N PHE A 44 -7.39 3.83 1.68
CA PHE A 44 -8.82 3.57 1.79
C PHE A 44 -9.10 2.10 2.17
N SER A 45 -8.44 1.16 1.50
CA SER A 45 -8.68 -0.27 1.71
C SER A 45 -8.13 -0.80 3.03
N ILE A 46 -7.01 -0.27 3.53
CA ILE A 46 -6.37 -0.79 4.75
C ILE A 46 -7.10 -0.33 6.00
N LEU A 47 -7.61 0.90 5.99
CA LEU A 47 -8.20 1.47 7.21
C LEU A 47 -9.45 0.70 7.65
N ILE A 48 -10.25 0.20 6.70
CA ILE A 48 -11.50 -0.51 7.01
C ILE A 48 -11.22 -1.79 7.84
N PRO A 49 -10.40 -2.76 7.39
CA PRO A 49 -10.04 -3.91 8.23
C PRO A 49 -9.38 -3.49 9.55
N PHE A 50 -8.48 -2.49 9.56
CA PHE A 50 -7.84 -2.08 10.81
C PHE A 50 -8.80 -1.47 11.83
N ALA A 51 -9.79 -0.71 11.38
CA ALA A 51 -10.76 -0.05 12.25
C ALA A 51 -11.90 -0.98 12.67
N PHE A 52 -12.36 -1.85 11.77
CA PHE A 52 -13.60 -2.60 11.95
C PHE A 52 -13.43 -4.10 12.18
N LEU A 53 -12.28 -4.71 11.90
CA LEU A 53 -12.11 -6.18 12.02
C LEU A 53 -12.36 -6.68 13.44
N SER A 54 -11.87 -5.97 14.47
CA SER A 54 -12.12 -6.34 15.86
C SER A 54 -13.58 -6.14 16.26
N THR A 55 -14.19 -5.03 15.81
CA THR A 55 -15.60 -4.73 16.07
C THR A 55 -16.49 -5.79 15.42
N TYR A 56 -16.21 -6.16 14.17
CA TYR A 56 -16.89 -7.22 13.44
C TYR A 56 -16.76 -8.57 14.16
N ALA A 57 -15.54 -8.95 14.56
CA ALA A 57 -15.32 -10.21 15.28
C ALA A 57 -16.10 -10.28 16.62
N VAL A 58 -16.24 -9.15 17.33
CA VAL A 58 -16.95 -9.11 18.61
C VAL A 58 -18.47 -9.00 18.43
N GLN A 59 -18.94 -8.15 17.52
CA GLN A 59 -20.36 -7.83 17.39
C GLN A 59 -21.10 -8.81 16.48
N GLU A 60 -20.51 -9.18 15.33
CA GLU A 60 -21.17 -10.07 14.36
C GLU A 60 -20.90 -11.54 14.65
N LEU A 61 -19.65 -11.88 14.99
CA LEU A 61 -19.26 -13.27 15.26
C LEU A 61 -19.42 -13.66 16.73
N MET A 62 -19.81 -12.71 17.60
CA MET A 62 -19.99 -12.89 19.04
C MET A 62 -18.75 -13.52 19.71
N LEU A 63 -17.56 -13.24 19.18
CA LEU A 63 -16.31 -13.78 19.71
C LEU A 63 -15.84 -12.99 20.93
N PRO A 64 -15.16 -13.65 21.88
CA PRO A 64 -14.52 -12.96 22.99
C PRO A 64 -13.53 -11.90 22.48
N TYR A 65 -13.47 -10.75 23.14
CA TYR A 65 -12.56 -9.65 22.78
C TYR A 65 -11.09 -10.12 22.67
N GLU A 66 -10.67 -11.04 23.53
CA GLU A 66 -9.32 -11.64 23.47
C GLU A 66 -9.03 -12.33 22.13
N VAL A 67 -10.03 -12.96 21.53
CA VAL A 67 -9.91 -13.66 20.24
C VAL A 67 -9.86 -12.65 19.10
N ALA A 68 -10.66 -11.59 19.17
CA ALA A 68 -10.65 -10.51 18.17
C ALA A 68 -9.27 -9.83 18.08
N VAL A 69 -8.62 -9.55 19.22
CA VAL A 69 -7.28 -8.95 19.25
C VAL A 69 -6.21 -9.85 18.62
N ARG A 70 -6.38 -11.18 18.67
CA ARG A 70 -5.45 -12.11 18.00
C ARG A 70 -5.41 -11.92 16.49
N LEU A 71 -6.52 -11.49 15.86
CA LEU A 71 -6.53 -11.20 14.43
C LEU A 71 -5.58 -10.06 14.07
N ILE A 72 -5.53 -9.01 14.88
CA ILE A 72 -4.55 -7.91 14.71
C ILE A 72 -3.13 -8.44 14.83
N THR A 73 -2.87 -9.35 15.77
CA THR A 73 -1.56 -10.01 15.90
C THR A 73 -1.21 -10.81 14.65
N VAL A 74 -2.18 -11.52 14.04
CA VAL A 74 -1.99 -12.23 12.77
C VAL A 74 -1.63 -11.26 11.64
N ILE A 75 -2.28 -10.09 11.54
CA ILE A 75 -1.89 -9.04 10.59
C ILE A 75 -0.43 -8.65 10.83
N GLY A 76 -0.03 -8.42 12.08
CA GLY A 76 1.33 -8.03 12.44
C GLY A 76 2.38 -9.08 12.04
N ILE A 77 2.12 -10.35 12.34
CA ILE A 77 3.02 -11.46 11.95
C ILE A 77 3.09 -11.57 10.42
N GLY A 78 1.92 -11.56 9.75
CA GLY A 78 1.84 -11.56 8.30
C GLY A 78 2.60 -10.38 7.68
N ALA A 79 2.53 -9.20 8.29
CA ALA A 79 3.24 -8.02 7.82
C ALA A 79 4.76 -8.17 7.92
N VAL A 80 5.27 -8.73 9.01
CA VAL A 80 6.70 -9.01 9.16
C VAL A 80 7.16 -9.99 8.10
N VAL A 81 6.45 -11.12 7.94
CA VAL A 81 6.78 -12.14 6.94
C VAL A 81 6.70 -11.56 5.52
N GLY A 82 5.62 -10.84 5.22
CA GLY A 82 5.39 -10.21 3.93
C GLY A 82 6.50 -9.21 3.59
N LYS A 83 6.91 -8.37 4.54
CA LYS A 83 8.02 -7.44 4.35
C LYS A 83 9.34 -8.16 4.09
N MET A 84 9.63 -9.23 4.83
CA MET A 84 10.87 -10.02 4.67
C MET A 84 10.92 -10.78 3.35
N VAL A 85 9.78 -11.24 2.83
CA VAL A 85 9.71 -12.04 1.60
C VAL A 85 9.53 -11.15 0.37
N LEU A 86 8.48 -10.32 0.36
CA LEU A 86 8.11 -9.50 -0.80
C LEU A 86 9.05 -8.30 -0.99
N GLY A 87 9.67 -7.80 0.08
CA GLY A 87 10.65 -6.71 -0.01
C GLY A 87 11.83 -7.07 -0.93
N PRO A 88 12.68 -8.05 -0.57
CA PRO A 88 13.79 -8.50 -1.41
C PRO A 88 13.33 -9.06 -2.76
N PHE A 89 12.17 -9.73 -2.80
CA PHE A 89 11.60 -10.22 -4.06
C PHE A 89 11.34 -9.07 -5.05
N SER A 90 10.94 -7.90 -4.56
CA SER A 90 10.72 -6.72 -5.40
C SER A 90 11.98 -6.19 -6.09
N ASP A 91 13.15 -6.37 -5.47
CA ASP A 91 14.41 -5.92 -6.04
C ASP A 91 14.83 -6.79 -7.24
N THR A 92 14.31 -8.03 -7.34
CA THR A 92 14.61 -8.97 -8.44
C THR A 92 13.58 -8.95 -9.57
N VAL A 93 12.29 -8.88 -9.25
CA VAL A 93 11.20 -8.97 -10.25
C VAL A 93 10.72 -7.59 -10.73
N GLY A 94 11.04 -6.54 -9.97
CA GLY A 94 10.68 -5.15 -10.21
C GLY A 94 9.61 -4.64 -9.24
N ARG A 95 9.83 -3.43 -8.72
CA ARG A 95 9.01 -2.82 -7.65
C ARG A 95 7.52 -2.76 -7.98
N ILE A 96 7.16 -2.23 -9.14
CA ILE A 96 5.75 -2.02 -9.53
C ILE A 96 4.98 -3.35 -9.60
N ARG A 97 5.61 -4.44 -10.09
CA ARG A 97 4.97 -5.76 -10.16
C ARG A 97 4.66 -6.30 -8.77
N VAL A 98 5.60 -6.16 -7.84
CA VAL A 98 5.39 -6.61 -6.46
C VAL A 98 4.43 -5.69 -5.70
N MET A 99 4.40 -4.39 -6.00
CA MET A 99 3.37 -3.48 -5.47
C MET A 99 1.96 -3.90 -5.91
N MET A 100 1.77 -4.27 -7.20
CA MET A 100 0.50 -4.80 -7.69
C MET A 100 0.14 -6.13 -7.01
N LEU A 101 1.11 -7.01 -6.77
CA LEU A 101 0.90 -8.23 -6.01
C LEU A 101 0.46 -7.94 -4.57
N CYS A 102 1.12 -7.00 -3.89
CA CYS A 102 0.73 -6.58 -2.54
C CYS A 102 -0.69 -6.01 -2.52
N ALA A 103 -1.04 -5.16 -3.50
CA ALA A 103 -2.39 -4.62 -3.64
C ALA A 103 -3.43 -5.73 -3.86
N ALA A 104 -3.12 -6.74 -4.68
CA ALA A 104 -3.98 -7.90 -4.89
C ALA A 104 -4.16 -8.73 -3.61
N LEU A 105 -3.08 -8.99 -2.85
CA LEU A 105 -3.15 -9.69 -1.57
C LEU A 105 -4.01 -8.92 -0.56
N ILE A 106 -3.84 -7.60 -0.48
CA ILE A 106 -4.66 -6.72 0.37
C ILE A 106 -6.14 -6.81 -0.05
N ALA A 107 -6.43 -6.70 -1.35
CA ALA A 107 -7.80 -6.77 -1.85
C ALA A 107 -8.46 -8.13 -1.57
N VAL A 108 -7.76 -9.23 -1.87
CA VAL A 108 -8.25 -10.60 -1.63
C VAL A 108 -8.44 -10.85 -0.14
N GLY A 109 -7.50 -10.42 0.70
CA GLY A 109 -7.62 -10.53 2.15
C GLY A 109 -8.81 -9.74 2.70
N SER A 110 -8.98 -8.49 2.29
CA SER A 110 -10.11 -7.64 2.70
C SER A 110 -11.46 -8.22 2.26
N LEU A 111 -11.58 -8.64 1.00
CA LEU A 111 -12.82 -9.24 0.49
C LEU A 111 -13.11 -10.58 1.16
N GLY A 112 -12.09 -11.41 1.36
CA GLY A 112 -12.22 -12.68 2.05
C GLY A 112 -12.69 -12.53 3.49
N MET A 113 -12.22 -11.51 4.21
CA MET A 113 -12.72 -11.15 5.54
C MET A 113 -14.17 -10.67 5.51
N ALA A 114 -14.60 -9.97 4.46
CA ALA A 114 -15.96 -9.44 4.35
C ALA A 114 -17.02 -10.53 4.06
N TYR A 115 -16.66 -11.56 3.29
CA TYR A 115 -17.63 -12.59 2.85
C TYR A 115 -17.65 -13.86 3.70
N ASN A 116 -16.71 -14.05 4.64
CA ASN A 116 -16.60 -15.29 5.41
C ASN A 116 -16.77 -15.05 6.91
N GLN A 117 -17.68 -15.81 7.52
CA GLN A 117 -17.97 -15.76 8.96
C GLN A 117 -17.25 -16.86 9.77
N GLU A 118 -16.59 -17.80 9.10
CA GLU A 118 -15.88 -18.89 9.77
C GLU A 118 -14.49 -18.41 10.24
N PHE A 119 -14.16 -18.71 11.49
CA PHE A 119 -13.01 -18.12 12.18
C PHE A 119 -11.66 -18.54 11.57
N LEU A 120 -11.49 -19.80 11.16
CA LEU A 120 -10.24 -20.27 10.54
C LEU A 120 -10.01 -19.61 9.17
N ILE A 121 -11.06 -19.49 8.36
CA ILE A 121 -11.03 -18.78 7.08
C ILE A 121 -10.71 -17.30 7.28
N LEU A 122 -11.25 -16.69 8.33
CA LEU A 122 -11.00 -15.29 8.66
C LEU A 122 -9.53 -15.06 9.07
N ILE A 123 -8.93 -15.98 9.85
CA ILE A 123 -7.49 -15.97 10.14
C ILE A 123 -6.66 -16.05 8.86
N LEU A 124 -7.02 -16.96 7.95
CA LEU A 124 -6.30 -17.14 6.68
C LEU A 124 -6.30 -15.85 5.85
N PHE A 125 -7.46 -15.23 5.66
CA PHE A 125 -7.56 -13.99 4.90
C PHE A 125 -6.90 -12.80 5.61
N THR A 126 -6.94 -12.77 6.95
CA THR A 126 -6.22 -11.79 7.77
C THR A 126 -4.70 -11.91 7.58
N ALA A 127 -4.18 -13.15 7.52
CA ALA A 127 -2.77 -13.39 7.23
C ALA A 127 -2.38 -12.96 5.81
N ILE A 128 -3.22 -13.28 4.81
CA ILE A 128 -3.03 -12.86 3.41
C ILE A 128 -2.99 -11.33 3.29
N PHE A 129 -3.92 -10.64 3.95
CA PHE A 129 -3.93 -9.18 4.04
C PHE A 129 -2.66 -8.65 4.68
N GLY A 130 -2.24 -9.23 5.81
CA GLY A 130 -1.00 -8.89 6.51
C GLY A 130 0.23 -8.99 5.61
N LEU A 131 0.35 -10.06 4.81
CA LEU A 131 1.46 -10.27 3.88
C LEU A 131 1.60 -9.10 2.89
N GLY A 132 0.50 -8.67 2.26
CA GLY A 132 0.54 -7.53 1.34
C GLY A 132 0.79 -6.20 2.05
N TYR A 133 0.16 -6.01 3.22
CA TYR A 133 0.27 -4.80 4.03
C TYR A 133 1.71 -4.52 4.48
N GLY A 134 2.46 -5.54 4.88
CA GLY A 134 3.79 -5.35 5.45
C GLY A 134 4.85 -4.80 4.48
N ALA A 135 4.76 -5.19 3.21
CA ALA A 135 5.74 -4.81 2.21
C ALA A 135 5.38 -3.50 1.49
N ILE A 136 4.09 -3.21 1.27
CA ILE A 136 3.64 -2.15 0.37
C ILE A 136 4.25 -0.77 0.68
N TRP A 137 4.33 -0.39 1.98
CA TRP A 137 4.88 0.91 2.38
C TRP A 137 6.37 1.06 2.12
N SER A 138 7.15 0.00 2.33
CA SER A 138 8.58 0.02 1.99
C SER A 138 8.80 0.03 0.48
N LEU A 139 7.94 -0.63 -0.30
CA LEU A 139 8.03 -0.62 -1.76
C LEU A 139 7.74 0.76 -2.33
N TYR A 140 6.76 1.46 -1.75
CA TYR A 140 6.47 2.85 -2.08
C TYR A 140 7.67 3.77 -1.83
N ALA A 141 8.27 3.71 -0.63
CA ALA A 141 9.44 4.50 -0.30
C ALA A 141 10.61 4.23 -1.26
N ALA A 142 10.85 2.96 -1.58
CA ALA A 142 11.90 2.57 -2.50
C ALA A 142 11.58 2.94 -3.97
N SER A 143 10.31 2.93 -4.36
CA SER A 143 9.89 3.39 -5.69
C SER A 143 10.13 4.89 -5.90
N ALA A 144 9.98 5.70 -4.86
CA ALA A 144 10.27 7.13 -4.94
C ALA A 144 11.76 7.37 -5.25
N SER A 145 12.66 6.66 -4.56
CA SER A 145 14.11 6.78 -4.80
C SER A 145 14.55 6.25 -6.16
N ASP A 146 13.86 5.24 -6.69
CA ASP A 146 14.19 4.61 -7.96
C ASP A 146 13.73 5.44 -9.18
N TYR A 147 12.59 6.12 -9.07
CA TYR A 147 11.99 6.84 -10.22
C TYR A 147 12.27 8.34 -10.26
N PHE A 148 12.47 9.01 -9.12
CA PHE A 148 12.41 10.47 -9.07
C PHE A 148 13.61 11.17 -8.41
N SER A 149 14.66 10.40 -8.08
CA SER A 149 15.88 10.79 -7.35
C SER A 149 15.81 10.59 -5.83
N LYS A 150 16.96 10.23 -5.24
CA LYS A 150 17.10 10.01 -3.79
C LYS A 150 16.90 11.28 -2.96
N GLU A 151 17.26 12.44 -3.50
CA GLU A 151 17.20 13.73 -2.80
C GLU A 151 15.75 14.23 -2.66
N SER A 152 14.89 13.97 -3.65
CA SER A 152 13.46 14.34 -3.60
C SER A 152 12.54 13.22 -3.11
N ALA A 153 13.05 12.00 -2.92
CA ALA A 153 12.26 10.83 -2.52
C ALA A 153 11.44 11.07 -1.25
N GLY A 154 12.02 11.71 -0.23
CA GLY A 154 11.32 12.06 1.00
C GLY A 154 10.15 13.01 0.77
N SER A 155 10.33 14.05 -0.05
CA SER A 155 9.28 15.00 -0.41
C SER A 155 8.16 14.34 -1.22
N ILE A 156 8.51 13.43 -2.13
CA ILE A 156 7.56 12.70 -2.97
C ILE A 156 6.71 11.73 -2.14
N VAL A 157 7.34 10.96 -1.26
CA VAL A 157 6.63 10.10 -0.31
C VAL A 157 5.75 10.93 0.61
N GLY A 158 6.22 12.11 1.04
CA GLY A 158 5.43 13.08 1.79
C GLY A 158 4.17 13.52 1.03
N LEU A 159 4.31 13.90 -0.24
CA LEU A 159 3.18 14.23 -1.11
C LEU A 159 2.22 13.04 -1.27
N TRP A 160 2.71 11.84 -1.54
CA TRP A 160 1.88 10.63 -1.59
C TRP A 160 1.19 10.30 -0.26
N THR A 161 1.82 10.64 0.87
CA THR A 161 1.22 10.49 2.19
C THR A 161 0.04 11.45 2.41
N LEU A 162 -0.02 12.58 1.70
CA LEU A 162 -1.24 13.40 1.69
C LEU A 162 -2.40 12.65 1.01
N TYR A 163 -2.14 11.97 -0.11
CA TYR A 163 -3.13 11.11 -0.77
C TYR A 163 -3.58 9.95 0.11
N LEU A 164 -2.65 9.35 0.86
CA LEU A 164 -2.97 8.38 1.91
C LEU A 164 -3.93 8.98 2.94
N GLY A 165 -3.61 10.16 3.46
CA GLY A 165 -4.44 10.85 4.45
C GLY A 165 -5.86 11.10 3.94
N VAL A 166 -5.99 11.57 2.70
CA VAL A 166 -7.31 11.79 2.06
C VAL A 166 -8.07 10.47 1.92
N GLY A 167 -7.43 9.41 1.41
CA GLY A 167 -8.07 8.09 1.29
C GLY A 167 -8.51 7.53 2.64
N SER A 168 -7.67 7.67 3.66
CA SER A 168 -7.98 7.25 5.03
C SER A 168 -9.12 8.06 5.64
N ILE A 169 -9.20 9.37 5.45
CA ILE A 169 -10.31 10.19 5.99
C ILE A 169 -11.64 9.82 5.31
N ILE A 170 -11.62 9.58 4.00
CA ILE A 170 -12.83 9.25 3.24
C ILE A 170 -13.34 7.85 3.60
N SER A 171 -12.45 6.93 3.99
CA SER A 171 -12.84 5.52 4.17
C SER A 171 -13.88 5.23 5.26
N PRO A 172 -13.82 5.76 6.50
CA PRO A 172 -14.86 5.51 7.50
C PRO A 172 -16.17 6.20 7.15
N ILE A 173 -16.12 7.34 6.45
CA ILE A 173 -17.32 8.07 6.03
C ILE A 173 -18.11 7.22 5.04
N ILE A 174 -17.41 6.68 4.02
CA ILE A 174 -18.03 5.79 3.03
C ILE A 174 -18.47 4.49 3.69
N ALA A 175 -17.63 3.88 4.54
CA ALA A 175 -17.98 2.64 5.23
C ALA A 175 -19.21 2.80 6.12
N GLY A 176 -19.30 3.88 6.89
CA GLY A 176 -20.46 4.20 7.72
C GLY A 176 -21.73 4.44 6.91
N TRP A 177 -21.64 5.19 5.81
CA TRP A 177 -22.78 5.39 4.91
C TRP A 177 -23.28 4.09 4.26
N ILE A 178 -22.36 3.17 3.91
CA ILE A 178 -22.71 1.84 3.40
C ILE A 178 -23.38 1.00 4.49
N ALA A 179 -22.87 1.03 5.72
CA ALA A 179 -23.47 0.34 6.87
C ALA A 179 -24.91 0.84 7.12
N ASP A 180 -25.10 2.16 7.17
CA ASP A 180 -26.40 2.80 7.39
C ASP A 180 -27.42 2.46 6.30
N THR A 181 -26.99 2.35 5.04
CA THR A 181 -27.89 2.03 3.91
C THR A 181 -28.18 0.55 3.76
N THR A 182 -27.26 -0.32 4.19
CA THR A 182 -27.40 -1.79 4.07
C THR A 182 -28.08 -2.42 5.28
N GLY A 183 -28.13 -1.70 6.42
CA GLY A 183 -28.79 -2.17 7.65
C GLY A 183 -27.98 -3.21 8.44
N THR A 184 -26.68 -3.29 8.17
CA THR A 184 -25.63 -3.99 8.94
C THR A 184 -24.74 -2.95 9.57
#